data_AF-A0A3N4ZU32-F1
#
_entry.id   AF-A0A3N4ZU32-F1
#
_cell.length_a   1.000
_cell.length_b   1.000
_cell.length_c   1.000
_cell.angle_alpha   90.00
_cell.angle_beta   90.00
_cell.angle_gamma   90.00
#
_symmetry.space_group_name_H-M   'P 1'
#
loop_
_entity.id
_entity.type
_entity.pdbx_description
1 polymer ?
#
loop_
_entity_poly.entity_id
_entity_poly.type
_entity_poly.pdbx_seq_one_letter_code
_entity_poly.pdbx_strand_id
1 'polypeptide(L)'
;MSEPSADAGDAEAVPAQQKDLDQQLQPQGQAVGEAGGSPPTEEAVPTEQTEEVVEAPAGDAAAGTPSTGTADGSTGGGSTDDDSTGSGSSDDDTIAEKLAQLETDATAARTKKNQADVALADLENRLTTLRAVQKDAETAATAYTAAYDALAREDTAYGEYLESQEEGLRRQLGEDGVAGVEALVKERSERTKKLDRRTRKAARTLASAESRRDRLKDRVKKRSDALAGWKKLTATVTAQHTELKTRREEIAKARQAGEYALAYWLLGSAAARRKSFGDGPRLIPPKDLEPKLLDAVTALADAQKALTDAETAAATAKADLAAATKARDKHRAESEAQLRESLRTAGTHATTGESNA
;
A
#
# COMPACT_ATOMS: atom_id res chain seq x y z
N MET A 1 37.26 46.47 35.96
CA MET A 1 35.96 45.92 35.53
C MET A 1 35.90 46.16 34.04
N SER A 2 36.30 45.14 33.28
CA SER A 2 36.47 45.20 31.83
C SER A 2 35.73 43.99 31.28
N GLU A 3 34.68 44.25 30.51
CA GLU A 3 34.00 43.25 29.71
C GLU A 3 34.91 42.81 28.55
N PRO A 4 34.77 41.56 28.10
CA PRO A 4 35.04 41.25 26.71
C PRO A 4 33.82 40.61 26.02
N SER A 5 33.53 41.17 24.86
CA SER A 5 32.72 40.65 23.77
C SER A 5 33.09 39.22 23.35
N ALA A 6 32.09 38.49 22.85
CA ALA A 6 32.31 37.41 21.89
C ALA A 6 31.19 37.42 20.85
N ASP A 7 31.57 37.98 19.71
CA ASP A 7 30.97 37.87 18.38
C ASP A 7 31.55 36.63 17.67
N ALA A 8 30.88 36.22 16.59
CA ALA A 8 31.26 35.24 15.57
C ALA A 8 30.82 33.76 15.75
N GLY A 9 30.15 33.25 14.72
CA GLY A 9 29.91 31.83 14.49
C GLY A 9 28.96 31.54 13.32
N ASP A 10 29.29 32.05 12.13
CA ASP A 10 28.65 31.72 10.86
C ASP A 10 29.51 30.70 10.08
N ALA A 11 28.88 29.89 9.22
CA ALA A 11 29.33 28.69 8.46
C ALA A 11 28.78 27.35 9.03
N GLU A 12 28.22 26.39 8.27
CA GLU A 12 28.54 25.94 6.90
C GLU A 12 27.44 24.98 6.35
N ALA A 13 27.21 25.02 5.03
CA ALA A 13 26.87 23.94 4.06
C ALA A 13 25.81 22.81 4.33
N VAL A 14 24.63 22.95 3.68
CA VAL A 14 23.91 22.08 2.68
C VAL A 14 24.45 20.63 2.47
N PRO A 15 23.64 19.52 2.38
CA PRO A 15 22.70 19.30 1.26
C PRO A 15 21.42 18.42 1.41
N ALA A 16 20.50 18.70 0.48
CA ALA A 16 19.58 17.81 -0.27
C ALA A 16 18.79 16.70 0.46
N GLN A 17 17.46 16.78 0.40
CA GLN A 17 16.65 15.75 -0.26
C GLN A 17 15.21 16.21 -0.52
N GLN A 18 14.94 16.42 -1.80
CA GLN A 18 13.63 16.52 -2.42
C GLN A 18 13.18 15.08 -2.71
N LYS A 19 12.02 14.65 -2.21
CA LYS A 19 11.19 13.61 -2.85
C LYS A 19 9.79 13.55 -2.24
N ASP A 20 8.82 13.66 -3.14
CA ASP A 20 7.49 13.05 -3.10
C ASP A 20 6.47 13.63 -2.11
N LEU A 21 6.04 14.87 -2.40
CA LEU A 21 4.75 15.42 -2.02
C LEU A 21 3.98 15.68 -3.32
N ASP A 22 3.33 14.64 -3.85
CA ASP A 22 2.23 14.75 -4.82
C ASP A 22 1.64 13.36 -5.11
N GLN A 23 0.58 12.99 -4.38
CA GLN A 23 -0.51 12.17 -4.91
C GLN A 23 -1.64 12.01 -3.89
N GLN A 24 -2.88 12.09 -4.41
CA GLN A 24 -4.18 11.80 -3.77
C GLN A 24 -4.94 12.97 -3.14
N LEU A 25 -5.34 13.91 -4.00
CA LEU A 25 -6.69 14.48 -3.92
C LEU A 25 -7.49 13.97 -5.11
N GLN A 26 -8.33 12.96 -4.88
CA GLN A 26 -9.45 12.62 -5.76
C GLN A 26 -10.71 13.26 -5.19
N PRO A 27 -11.44 14.11 -5.95
CA PRO A 27 -12.80 14.49 -5.57
C PRO A 27 -13.78 13.37 -5.94
N GLN A 28 -14.56 12.92 -4.97
CA GLN A 28 -15.73 12.07 -5.22
C GLN A 28 -16.85 12.92 -5.83
N GLY A 29 -17.29 12.55 -7.03
CA GLY A 29 -18.46 13.14 -7.66
C GLY A 29 -19.74 12.73 -6.95
N GLN A 30 -20.56 13.72 -6.58
CA GLN A 30 -21.95 13.57 -6.19
C GLN A 30 -22.79 13.18 -7.42
N ALA A 31 -23.54 12.08 -7.30
CA ALA A 31 -24.69 11.82 -8.16
C ALA A 31 -25.92 12.49 -7.55
N VAL A 32 -26.46 13.47 -8.27
CA VAL A 32 -27.79 14.05 -8.03
C VAL A 32 -28.80 13.16 -8.76
N GLY A 33 -29.75 12.61 -8.01
CA GLY A 33 -30.89 11.87 -8.56
C GLY A 33 -32.18 12.46 -7.99
N GLU A 34 -32.85 13.27 -8.79
CA GLU A 34 -34.27 13.61 -8.62
C GLU A 34 -35.13 12.48 -9.21
N ALA A 35 -36.13 12.01 -8.46
CA ALA A 35 -37.46 11.64 -8.96
C ALA A 35 -38.38 11.28 -7.79
N GLY A 36 -39.51 11.98 -7.69
CA GLY A 36 -40.60 11.65 -6.78
C GLY A 36 -41.51 10.53 -7.29
N GLY A 37 -42.36 10.02 -6.40
CA GLY A 37 -43.46 9.11 -6.74
C GLY A 37 -43.98 8.35 -5.51
N SER A 38 -45.12 8.78 -4.98
CA SER A 38 -45.89 8.03 -3.97
C SER A 38 -46.53 6.75 -4.57
N PRO A 39 -46.83 5.71 -3.75
CA PRO A 39 -47.35 4.43 -4.21
C PRO A 39 -48.89 4.39 -4.27
N PRO A 40 -49.45 3.37 -4.94
CA PRO A 40 -50.44 2.55 -4.25
C PRO A 40 -50.33 1.03 -4.49
N THR A 41 -50.53 0.32 -3.37
CA THR A 41 -51.35 -0.88 -3.11
C THR A 41 -51.68 -1.94 -4.19
N GLU A 42 -51.46 -3.20 -3.77
CA GLU A 42 -52.29 -4.42 -3.94
C GLU A 42 -52.06 -5.46 -5.06
N GLU A 43 -52.21 -6.73 -4.63
CA GLU A 43 -52.46 -8.02 -5.32
C GLU A 43 -51.34 -8.89 -5.94
N ALA A 44 -50.99 -9.91 -5.14
CA ALA A 44 -50.78 -11.35 -5.39
C ALA A 44 -50.90 -12.02 -6.79
N VAL A 45 -49.85 -12.79 -7.16
CA VAL A 45 -49.82 -14.24 -7.59
C VAL A 45 -50.32 -14.60 -9.04
N PRO A 46 -49.82 -15.64 -9.78
CA PRO A 46 -48.48 -16.26 -9.94
C PRO A 46 -48.12 -16.81 -11.39
N THR A 47 -46.96 -17.49 -11.51
CA THR A 47 -46.59 -18.68 -12.36
C THR A 47 -46.45 -18.63 -13.92
N GLU A 48 -45.30 -19.16 -14.38
CA GLU A 48 -44.96 -19.92 -15.63
C GLU A 48 -45.04 -19.29 -17.05
N GLN A 49 -43.93 -19.39 -17.82
CA GLN A 49 -43.67 -20.28 -18.98
C GLN A 49 -42.45 -19.74 -19.79
N THR A 50 -41.36 -20.49 -19.97
CA THR A 50 -41.02 -21.51 -21.00
C THR A 50 -40.71 -20.95 -22.41
N GLU A 51 -39.46 -21.21 -22.85
CA GLU A 51 -38.92 -21.44 -24.21
C GLU A 51 -39.23 -20.47 -25.38
N GLU A 52 -38.18 -19.94 -26.01
CA GLU A 52 -37.95 -20.21 -27.45
C GLU A 52 -36.47 -20.07 -27.85
N VAL A 53 -36.03 -21.04 -28.64
CA VAL A 53 -34.73 -21.25 -29.28
C VAL A 53 -34.79 -20.67 -30.69
N VAL A 54 -33.82 -19.85 -31.12
CA VAL A 54 -33.48 -19.71 -32.55
C VAL A 54 -31.96 -19.58 -32.74
N GLU A 55 -31.41 -20.72 -33.17
CA GLU A 55 -30.41 -20.96 -34.22
C GLU A 55 -29.54 -19.83 -34.82
N ALA A 56 -28.25 -20.16 -34.96
CA ALA A 56 -27.20 -19.43 -35.67
C ALA A 56 -27.39 -19.46 -37.21
N PRO A 57 -26.55 -18.70 -37.97
CA PRO A 57 -25.52 -19.42 -38.69
C PRO A 57 -24.11 -18.78 -38.70
N ALA A 58 -23.19 -19.63 -39.12
CA ALA A 58 -21.73 -19.56 -39.18
C ALA A 58 -21.11 -18.53 -40.15
N GLY A 59 -19.79 -18.33 -39.97
CA GLY A 59 -18.84 -17.73 -40.92
C GLY A 59 -17.74 -16.95 -40.17
N ASP A 60 -16.73 -17.56 -39.58
CA ASP A 60 -15.49 -18.16 -40.16
C ASP A 60 -14.38 -17.15 -40.51
N ALA A 61 -13.16 -17.57 -40.16
CA ALA A 61 -11.82 -17.14 -40.61
C ALA A 61 -11.16 -15.84 -40.10
N ALA A 62 -10.35 -16.03 -39.06
CA ALA A 62 -8.87 -15.92 -39.06
C ALA A 62 -8.13 -14.60 -39.40
N ALA A 63 -7.18 -14.29 -38.50
CA ALA A 63 -5.86 -13.62 -38.65
C ALA A 63 -5.74 -12.49 -37.59
N GLY A 64 -4.86 -12.51 -36.61
CA GLY A 64 -3.47 -12.94 -36.66
C GLY A 64 -2.60 -11.80 -37.19
N THR A 65 -2.30 -10.81 -36.36
CA THR A 65 -1.31 -9.77 -36.71
C THR A 65 -0.27 -9.61 -35.61
N PRO A 66 1.03 -9.76 -35.94
CA PRO A 66 2.12 -9.72 -34.99
C PRO A 66 2.55 -8.30 -34.62
N SER A 67 3.13 -8.18 -33.42
CA SER A 67 3.96 -7.06 -33.01
C SER A 67 5.29 -7.12 -33.76
N THR A 68 5.57 -6.11 -34.58
CA THR A 68 6.89 -5.89 -35.20
C THR A 68 7.50 -4.62 -34.63
N GLY A 69 8.68 -4.77 -34.03
CA GLY A 69 9.49 -3.67 -33.54
C GLY A 69 9.93 -2.72 -34.65
N THR A 70 10.19 -1.47 -34.27
CA THR A 70 10.94 -0.53 -35.10
C THR A 70 12.23 -0.21 -34.36
N ALA A 71 13.32 -0.78 -34.88
CA ALA A 71 14.68 -0.37 -34.58
C ALA A 71 14.95 0.92 -35.37
N ASP A 72 15.33 1.97 -34.67
CA ASP A 72 15.82 3.21 -35.29
C ASP A 72 17.30 3.01 -35.64
N GLY A 73 17.55 2.67 -36.90
CA GLY A 73 18.86 2.58 -37.51
C GLY A 73 19.11 3.84 -38.34
N SER A 74 19.76 4.83 -37.73
CA SER A 74 20.33 5.98 -38.44
C SER A 74 21.76 5.64 -38.87
N THR A 75 21.95 5.39 -40.17
CA THR A 75 23.26 5.39 -40.82
C THR A 75 23.18 6.01 -42.21
N GLY A 76 24.08 6.96 -42.46
CA GLY A 76 24.32 7.64 -43.73
C GLY A 76 24.85 9.05 -43.47
N GLY A 77 26.07 9.45 -43.81
CA GLY A 77 27.10 8.77 -44.59
C GLY A 77 28.38 9.62 -44.60
N GLY A 78 29.49 8.97 -44.94
CA GLY A 78 30.82 9.57 -45.10
C GLY A 78 31.72 8.63 -45.91
N SER A 79 31.40 8.54 -47.20
CA SER A 79 32.24 8.16 -48.36
C SER A 79 33.50 9.07 -48.39
N THR A 80 34.71 8.75 -48.86
CA THR A 80 35.38 7.73 -49.72
C THR A 80 36.90 7.90 -49.41
N ASP A 81 37.87 7.03 -49.69
CA ASP A 81 38.25 6.33 -50.92
C ASP A 81 39.02 5.04 -50.57
N ASP A 82 38.69 3.92 -51.21
CA ASP A 82 39.69 2.89 -51.51
C ASP A 82 39.40 2.39 -52.93
N ASP A 83 40.40 2.58 -53.78
CA ASP A 83 40.38 2.38 -55.21
C ASP A 83 40.84 0.94 -55.49
N SER A 84 39.91 0.06 -55.87
CA SER A 84 40.24 -1.25 -56.42
C SER A 84 39.30 -1.58 -57.57
N THR A 85 39.77 -1.24 -58.76
CA THR A 85 39.65 -1.97 -60.03
C THR A 85 38.62 -3.11 -60.09
N GLY A 86 37.60 -2.95 -60.94
CA GLY A 86 36.71 -4.07 -61.22
C GLY A 86 35.56 -3.80 -62.18
N SER A 87 35.88 -3.67 -63.46
CA SER A 87 35.12 -4.30 -64.56
C SER A 87 33.62 -3.97 -64.70
N GLY A 88 33.32 -2.98 -65.54
CA GLY A 88 32.54 -3.23 -66.76
C GLY A 88 31.04 -2.89 -66.74
N SER A 89 30.64 -2.14 -67.79
CA SER A 89 29.31 -2.12 -68.41
C SER A 89 28.20 -1.46 -67.56
N SER A 90 27.39 -0.51 -68.01
CA SER A 90 27.00 -0.15 -69.37
C SER A 90 26.25 1.19 -69.31
N ASP A 91 26.59 2.10 -70.22
CA ASP A 91 25.83 3.32 -70.55
C ASP A 91 24.49 2.99 -71.25
N ASP A 92 23.59 2.28 -70.59
CA ASP A 92 22.28 1.94 -71.17
C ASP A 92 21.17 1.97 -70.11
N ASP A 93 21.11 3.05 -69.32
CA ASP A 93 19.88 3.42 -68.61
C ASP A 93 18.82 3.75 -69.65
N THR A 94 17.99 2.76 -69.96
CA THR A 94 16.93 2.88 -70.96
C THR A 94 15.95 4.00 -70.55
N ILE A 95 15.33 4.69 -71.52
CA ILE A 95 14.27 5.68 -71.24
C ILE A 95 13.17 5.09 -70.34
N ALA A 96 12.92 3.78 -70.48
CA ALA A 96 12.02 3.03 -69.63
C ALA A 96 12.44 3.01 -68.15
N GLU A 97 13.72 2.81 -67.83
CA GLU A 97 14.23 2.86 -66.46
C GLU A 97 14.13 4.25 -65.86
N LYS A 98 14.42 5.31 -66.63
CA LYS A 98 14.24 6.70 -66.15
C LYS A 98 12.77 7.05 -65.92
N LEU A 99 11.85 6.57 -66.76
CA LEU A 99 10.41 6.72 -66.54
C LEU A 99 9.97 5.95 -65.29
N ALA A 100 10.41 4.71 -65.11
CA ALA A 100 10.11 3.93 -63.92
C ALA A 100 10.65 4.59 -62.64
N GLN A 101 11.84 5.17 -62.69
CA GLN A 101 12.41 5.94 -61.58
C GLN A 101 11.60 7.19 -61.29
N LEU A 102 11.22 7.98 -62.30
CA LEU A 102 10.38 9.17 -62.12
C LEU A 102 8.97 8.83 -61.61
N GLU A 103 8.39 7.71 -62.03
CA GLU A 103 7.11 7.21 -61.49
C GLU A 103 7.26 6.80 -60.02
N THR A 104 8.37 6.13 -59.67
CA THR A 104 8.71 5.78 -58.29
C THR A 104 8.92 7.04 -57.43
N ASP A 105 9.64 8.04 -57.94
CA ASP A 105 9.86 9.30 -57.25
C ASP A 105 8.56 10.11 -57.11
N ALA A 106 7.70 10.11 -58.14
CA ALA A 106 6.41 10.79 -58.10
C ALA A 106 5.43 10.11 -57.12
N THR A 107 5.42 8.78 -57.05
CA THR A 107 4.61 8.04 -56.06
C THR A 107 5.14 8.24 -54.65
N ALA A 108 6.47 8.26 -54.46
CA ALA A 108 7.09 8.60 -53.18
C ALA A 108 6.77 10.05 -52.76
N ALA A 109 6.82 11.02 -53.68
CA ALA A 109 6.46 12.41 -53.42
C ALA A 109 4.98 12.58 -53.08
N ARG A 110 4.07 11.88 -53.79
CA ARG A 110 2.63 11.85 -53.45
C ARG A 110 2.39 11.26 -52.06
N THR A 111 3.11 10.19 -51.71
CA THR A 111 3.01 9.57 -50.38
C THR A 111 3.47 10.52 -49.29
N LYS A 112 4.62 11.19 -49.48
CA LYS A 112 5.13 12.21 -48.54
C LYS A 112 4.16 13.39 -48.40
N LYS A 113 3.56 13.86 -49.50
CA LYS A 113 2.54 14.91 -49.45
C LYS A 113 1.32 14.46 -48.64
N ASN A 114 0.78 13.28 -48.93
CA ASN A 114 -0.37 12.76 -48.19
C ASN A 114 -0.06 12.59 -46.69
N GLN A 115 1.16 12.14 -46.34
CA GLN A 115 1.61 12.10 -44.95
C GLN A 115 1.66 13.49 -44.31
N ALA A 116 2.16 14.50 -45.02
CA ALA A 116 2.20 15.87 -44.56
C ALA A 116 0.79 16.47 -44.39
N ASP A 117 -0.13 16.21 -45.33
CA ASP A 117 -1.52 16.68 -45.27
C ASP A 117 -2.28 16.04 -44.09
N VAL A 118 -2.07 14.74 -43.83
CA VAL A 118 -2.61 14.05 -42.64
C VAL A 118 -2.03 14.62 -41.35
N ALA A 119 -0.72 14.88 -41.32
CA ALA A 119 -0.08 15.49 -40.15
C ALA A 119 -0.58 16.91 -39.88
N LEU A 120 -0.80 17.71 -40.93
CA LEU A 120 -1.37 19.05 -40.82
C LEU A 120 -2.80 18.99 -40.25
N ALA A 121 -3.65 18.12 -40.78
CA ALA A 121 -5.01 17.94 -40.28
C ALA A 121 -5.04 17.50 -38.80
N ASP A 122 -4.13 16.61 -38.38
CA ASP A 122 -3.98 16.23 -36.96
C ASP A 122 -3.56 17.44 -36.10
N LEU A 123 -2.59 18.23 -36.56
CA LEU A 123 -2.16 19.45 -35.86
C LEU A 123 -3.27 20.49 -35.75
N GLU A 124 -4.06 20.70 -36.81
CA GLU A 124 -5.20 21.63 -36.81
C GLU A 124 -6.32 21.18 -35.86
N ASN A 125 -6.61 19.88 -35.83
CA ASN A 125 -7.56 19.29 -34.87
C ASN A 125 -7.07 19.46 -33.43
N ARG A 126 -5.80 19.19 -33.16
CA ARG A 126 -5.18 19.41 -31.84
C ARG A 126 -5.23 20.88 -31.43
N LEU A 127 -4.90 21.79 -32.34
CA LEU A 127 -4.91 23.22 -32.09
C LEU A 127 -6.33 23.74 -31.80
N THR A 128 -7.33 23.25 -32.53
CA THR A 128 -8.74 23.56 -32.28
C THR A 128 -9.19 23.06 -30.91
N THR A 129 -8.80 21.83 -30.55
CA THR A 129 -9.09 21.25 -29.23
C THR A 129 -8.42 22.06 -28.12
N LEU A 130 -7.15 22.45 -28.28
CA LEU A 130 -6.42 23.26 -27.30
C LEU A 130 -7.06 24.64 -27.11
N ARG A 131 -7.54 25.28 -28.18
CA ARG A 131 -8.27 26.55 -28.09
C ARG A 131 -9.61 26.40 -27.35
N ALA A 132 -10.33 25.32 -27.58
CA ALA A 132 -11.57 25.02 -26.84
C ALA A 132 -11.28 24.82 -25.35
N VAL A 133 -10.28 24.01 -25.01
CA VAL A 133 -9.83 23.78 -23.63
C VAL A 133 -9.38 25.08 -22.97
N GLN A 134 -8.66 25.95 -23.67
CA GLN A 134 -8.26 27.25 -23.14
C GLN A 134 -9.48 28.11 -22.78
N LYS A 135 -10.46 28.21 -23.68
CA LYS A 135 -11.69 28.97 -23.44
C LYS A 135 -12.50 28.39 -22.27
N ASP A 136 -12.59 27.07 -22.18
CA ASP A 136 -13.27 26.38 -21.09
C ASP A 136 -12.54 26.62 -19.76
N ALA A 137 -11.20 26.63 -19.76
CA ALA A 137 -10.40 26.95 -18.59
C ALA A 137 -10.59 28.39 -18.12
N GLU A 138 -10.65 29.37 -19.03
CA GLU A 138 -10.94 30.78 -18.70
C GLU A 138 -12.34 30.96 -18.11
N THR A 139 -13.32 30.24 -18.69
CA THR A 139 -14.71 30.23 -18.20
C THR A 139 -14.78 29.60 -16.80
N ALA A 140 -14.13 28.46 -16.61
CA ALA A 140 -14.06 27.77 -15.34
C ALA A 140 -13.33 28.60 -14.26
N ALA A 141 -12.25 29.28 -14.62
CA ALA A 141 -11.52 30.17 -13.72
C ALA A 141 -12.41 31.34 -13.25
N THR A 142 -13.14 31.96 -14.17
CA THR A 142 -14.07 33.06 -13.84
C THR A 142 -15.20 32.57 -12.91
N ALA A 143 -15.79 31.43 -13.21
CA ALA A 143 -16.84 30.82 -12.38
C ALA A 143 -16.31 30.44 -10.99
N TYR A 144 -15.10 29.88 -10.92
CA TYR A 144 -14.44 29.54 -9.66
C TYR A 144 -14.15 30.78 -8.82
N THR A 145 -13.59 31.84 -9.39
CA THR A 145 -13.34 33.10 -8.68
C THR A 145 -14.64 33.69 -8.14
N ALA A 146 -15.71 33.72 -8.94
CA ALA A 146 -17.01 34.19 -8.49
C ALA A 146 -17.58 33.37 -7.32
N ALA A 147 -17.46 32.03 -7.38
CA ALA A 147 -17.89 31.14 -6.31
C ALA A 147 -17.05 31.30 -5.04
N TYR A 148 -15.74 31.47 -5.18
CA TYR A 148 -14.83 31.73 -4.08
C TYR A 148 -15.16 33.06 -3.38
N ASP A 149 -15.35 34.14 -4.15
CA ASP A 149 -15.70 35.45 -3.61
C ASP A 149 -17.08 35.46 -2.95
N ALA A 150 -18.03 34.65 -3.45
CA ALA A 150 -19.32 34.48 -2.83
C ALA A 150 -19.18 33.74 -1.48
N LEU A 151 -18.46 32.62 -1.45
CA LEU A 151 -18.20 31.86 -0.23
C LEU A 151 -17.47 32.69 0.82
N ALA A 152 -16.46 33.47 0.42
CA ALA A 152 -15.72 34.33 1.34
C ALA A 152 -16.61 35.43 1.96
N ARG A 153 -17.54 35.99 1.17
CA ARG A 153 -18.55 36.94 1.67
C ARG A 153 -19.53 36.28 2.62
N GLU A 154 -20.02 35.08 2.29
CA GLU A 154 -20.92 34.33 3.16
C GLU A 154 -20.26 33.91 4.47
N ASP A 155 -18.99 33.48 4.43
CA ASP A 155 -18.20 33.13 5.62
C ASP A 155 -18.02 34.34 6.54
N THR A 156 -17.70 35.51 5.96
CA THR A 156 -17.61 36.77 6.71
C THR A 156 -18.95 37.14 7.35
N ALA A 157 -20.03 37.14 6.56
CA ALA A 157 -21.37 37.48 7.05
C ALA A 157 -21.86 36.50 8.12
N TYR A 158 -21.52 35.22 8.00
CA TYR A 158 -21.84 34.21 8.99
C TYR A 158 -21.03 34.41 10.28
N GLY A 159 -19.75 34.78 10.18
CA GLY A 159 -18.92 35.18 11.32
C GLY A 159 -19.52 36.35 12.09
N GLU A 160 -19.86 37.44 11.40
CA GLU A 160 -20.52 38.61 12.00
C GLU A 160 -21.86 38.25 12.66
N TYR A 161 -22.65 37.39 12.00
CA TYR A 161 -23.90 36.87 12.57
C TYR A 161 -23.65 36.09 13.87
N LEU A 162 -22.68 35.18 13.89
CA LEU A 162 -22.34 34.39 15.08
C LEU A 162 -21.91 35.28 16.25
N GLU A 163 -21.03 36.25 16.00
CA GLU A 163 -20.59 37.22 17.02
C GLU A 163 -21.77 38.02 17.59
N SER A 164 -22.64 38.53 16.71
CA SER A 164 -23.83 39.28 17.12
C SER A 164 -24.80 38.43 17.95
N GLN A 165 -25.05 37.18 17.53
CA GLN A 165 -25.90 36.26 18.29
C GLN A 165 -25.27 35.88 19.63
N GLU A 166 -23.96 35.64 19.68
CA GLU A 166 -23.25 35.34 20.91
C GLU A 166 -23.37 36.49 21.91
N GLU A 167 -23.11 37.74 21.49
CA GLU A 167 -23.29 38.90 22.35
C GLU A 167 -24.73 39.04 22.85
N GLY A 168 -25.72 38.89 21.98
CA GLY A 168 -27.14 38.96 22.33
C GLY A 168 -27.53 37.91 23.36
N LEU A 169 -27.12 36.66 23.15
CA LEU A 169 -27.40 35.54 24.05
C LEU A 169 -26.65 35.67 25.37
N ARG A 170 -25.40 36.13 25.38
CA ARG A 170 -24.65 36.41 26.61
C ARG A 170 -25.34 37.45 27.48
N ARG A 171 -25.87 38.52 26.86
CA ARG A 171 -26.66 39.54 27.58
C ARG A 171 -27.95 38.97 28.16
N GLN A 172 -28.62 38.07 27.44
CA GLN A 172 -29.86 37.44 27.91
C GLN A 172 -29.63 36.40 29.02
N LEU A 173 -28.53 35.66 28.95
CA LEU A 173 -28.17 34.61 29.93
C LEU A 173 -27.54 35.18 31.21
N GLY A 174 -26.90 36.36 31.12
CA GLY A 174 -26.06 36.90 32.19
C GLY A 174 -24.77 36.10 32.37
N GLU A 175 -23.83 36.63 33.18
CA GLU A 175 -22.51 36.02 33.39
C GLU A 175 -22.60 34.61 33.99
N ASP A 176 -23.48 34.41 34.98
CA ASP A 176 -23.68 33.11 35.64
C ASP A 176 -24.27 32.06 34.68
N GLY A 177 -25.21 32.46 33.82
CA GLY A 177 -25.81 31.58 32.82
C GLY A 177 -24.79 31.13 31.78
N VAL A 178 -23.96 32.06 31.29
CA VAL A 178 -22.86 31.77 30.35
C VAL A 178 -21.85 30.82 30.97
N ALA A 179 -21.41 31.07 32.21
CA ALA A 179 -20.49 30.19 32.92
C ALA A 179 -21.05 28.77 33.12
N GLY A 180 -22.36 28.64 33.39
CA GLY A 180 -23.04 27.35 33.50
C GLY A 180 -23.07 26.57 32.19
N VAL A 181 -23.36 27.24 31.07
CA VAL A 181 -23.34 26.63 29.72
C VAL A 181 -21.92 26.18 29.37
N GLU A 182 -20.91 27.04 29.57
CA GLU A 182 -19.51 26.72 29.31
C GLU A 182 -19.04 25.52 30.14
N ALA A 183 -19.45 25.44 31.41
CA ALA A 183 -19.13 24.31 32.28
C ALA A 183 -19.69 22.98 31.74
N LEU A 184 -20.96 22.94 31.32
CA LEU A 184 -21.60 21.75 30.75
C LEU A 184 -20.96 21.31 29.43
N VAL A 185 -20.65 22.26 28.54
CA VAL A 185 -19.96 21.99 27.28
C VAL A 185 -18.55 21.46 27.55
N LYS A 186 -17.83 22.09 28.48
CA LYS A 186 -16.49 21.67 28.89
C LYS A 186 -16.50 20.25 29.45
N GLU A 187 -17.42 19.93 30.36
CA GLU A 187 -17.55 18.59 30.94
C GLU A 187 -17.76 17.52 29.86
N ARG A 188 -18.69 17.76 28.92
CA ARG A 188 -18.92 16.85 27.78
C ARG A 188 -17.66 16.68 26.93
N SER A 189 -16.96 17.78 26.65
CA SER A 189 -15.72 17.75 25.85
C SER A 189 -14.61 16.94 26.55
N GLU A 190 -14.45 17.10 27.86
CA GLU A 190 -13.47 16.38 28.66
C GLU A 190 -13.80 14.89 28.76
N ARG A 191 -15.08 14.55 28.94
CA ARG A 191 -15.55 13.17 28.92
C ARG A 191 -15.30 12.50 27.56
N THR A 192 -15.54 13.21 26.47
CA THR A 192 -15.22 12.75 25.10
C THR A 192 -13.72 12.47 24.96
N LYS A 193 -12.88 13.47 25.31
CA LYS A 193 -11.41 13.33 25.27
C LYS A 193 -10.93 12.15 26.13
N LYS A 194 -11.52 11.91 27.30
CA LYS A 194 -11.19 10.79 28.19
C LYS A 194 -11.53 9.44 27.57
N LEU A 195 -12.71 9.30 26.95
CA LEU A 195 -13.13 8.07 26.27
C LEU A 195 -12.29 7.78 25.02
N ASP A 196 -11.93 8.80 24.25
CA ASP A 196 -11.03 8.65 23.11
C ASP A 196 -9.63 8.22 23.56
N ARG A 197 -9.07 8.84 24.61
CA ARG A 197 -7.79 8.41 25.21
C ARG A 197 -7.83 6.97 25.70
N ARG A 198 -8.92 6.56 26.37
CA ARG A 198 -9.11 5.17 26.83
C ARG A 198 -9.13 4.19 25.66
N THR A 199 -9.85 4.52 24.58
CA THR A 199 -9.93 3.69 23.37
C THR A 199 -8.56 3.54 22.71
N ARG A 200 -7.82 4.66 22.54
CA ARG A 200 -6.45 4.63 22.00
C ARG A 200 -5.50 3.79 22.87
N LYS A 201 -5.60 3.92 24.20
CA LYS A 201 -4.79 3.12 25.13
C LYS A 201 -5.11 1.63 25.00
N ALA A 202 -6.39 1.25 24.97
CA ALA A 202 -6.83 -0.13 24.79
C ALA A 202 -6.32 -0.73 23.45
N ALA A 203 -6.40 0.04 22.36
CA ALA A 203 -5.88 -0.38 21.06
C ALA A 203 -4.36 -0.64 21.09
N ARG A 204 -3.58 0.24 21.73
CA ARG A 204 -2.13 0.03 21.92
C ARG A 204 -1.82 -1.20 22.77
N THR A 205 -2.60 -1.43 23.83
CA THR A 205 -2.46 -2.64 24.66
C THR A 205 -2.74 -3.90 23.86
N LEU A 206 -3.79 -3.92 23.03
CA LEU A 206 -4.10 -5.04 22.14
C LEU A 206 -2.96 -5.32 21.16
N ALA A 207 -2.46 -4.29 20.45
CA ALA A 207 -1.36 -4.44 19.51
C ALA A 207 -0.09 -5.01 20.18
N SER A 208 0.24 -4.55 21.40
CA SER A 208 1.36 -5.07 22.18
C SER A 208 1.15 -6.54 22.59
N ALA A 209 -0.06 -6.90 23.02
CA ALA A 209 -0.41 -8.27 23.40
C ALA A 209 -0.34 -9.24 22.21
N GLU A 210 -0.83 -8.82 21.03
CA GLU A 210 -0.75 -9.60 19.80
C GLU A 210 0.69 -9.79 19.32
N SER A 211 1.50 -8.72 19.33
CA SER A 211 2.92 -8.81 18.99
C SER A 211 3.67 -9.78 19.92
N ARG A 212 3.36 -9.76 21.23
CA ARG A 212 3.92 -10.70 22.20
C ARG A 212 3.49 -12.14 21.92
N ARG A 213 2.21 -12.37 21.64
CA ARG A 213 1.66 -13.69 21.28
C ARG A 213 2.39 -14.27 20.07
N ASP A 214 2.56 -13.48 19.02
CA ASP A 214 3.16 -13.97 17.77
C ASP A 214 4.64 -14.34 17.94
N ARG A 215 5.41 -13.53 18.69
CA ARG A 215 6.79 -13.89 19.09
C ARG A 215 6.87 -15.19 19.89
N LEU A 216 5.86 -15.47 20.72
CA LEU A 216 5.81 -16.70 21.52
C LEU A 216 5.40 -17.91 20.67
N LYS A 217 4.56 -17.76 19.65
CA LYS A 217 4.31 -18.82 18.66
C LYS A 217 5.60 -19.26 17.97
N ASP A 218 6.41 -18.30 17.53
CA ASP A 218 7.73 -18.60 16.94
C ASP A 218 8.66 -19.31 17.93
N ARG A 219 8.62 -18.91 19.20
CA ARG A 219 9.40 -19.54 20.26
C ARG A 219 8.97 -20.98 20.50
N VAL A 220 7.67 -21.26 20.59
CA VAL A 220 7.12 -22.62 20.71
C VAL A 220 7.57 -23.47 19.53
N LYS A 221 7.48 -22.94 18.30
CA LYS A 221 7.97 -23.63 17.10
C LYS A 221 9.45 -23.97 17.19
N LYS A 222 10.32 -22.99 17.48
CA LYS A 222 11.77 -23.21 17.64
C LYS A 222 12.10 -24.26 18.72
N ARG A 223 11.38 -24.27 19.84
CA ARG A 223 11.57 -25.26 20.91
C ARG A 223 11.08 -26.65 20.51
N SER A 224 9.95 -26.72 19.80
CA SER A 224 9.44 -27.97 19.24
C SER A 224 10.42 -28.58 18.23
N ASP A 225 10.97 -27.76 17.33
CA ASP A 225 11.97 -28.18 16.34
C ASP A 225 13.26 -28.67 17.03
N ALA A 226 13.70 -27.99 18.09
CA ALA A 226 14.85 -28.42 18.88
C ALA A 226 14.60 -29.80 19.55
N LEU A 227 13.43 -30.02 20.14
CA LEU A 227 13.04 -31.31 20.72
C LEU A 227 12.98 -32.40 19.63
N ALA A 228 12.43 -32.09 18.46
CA ALA A 228 12.39 -33.01 17.32
C ALA A 228 13.81 -33.37 16.84
N GLY A 229 14.73 -32.40 16.84
CA GLY A 229 16.15 -32.62 16.56
C GLY A 229 16.79 -33.62 17.53
N TRP A 230 16.59 -33.43 18.84
CA TRP A 230 17.10 -34.36 19.86
C TRP A 230 16.50 -35.77 19.73
N LYS A 231 15.20 -35.88 19.44
CA LYS A 231 14.54 -37.18 19.20
C LYS A 231 15.08 -37.91 17.96
N LYS A 232 15.59 -37.17 16.96
CA LYS A 232 16.20 -37.71 15.73
C LYS A 232 17.71 -37.95 15.84
N LEU A 233 18.32 -37.70 17.01
CA LEU A 233 19.78 -37.81 17.18
C LEU A 233 20.29 -39.22 16.83
N THR A 234 19.64 -40.28 17.33
CA THR A 234 20.05 -41.66 17.06
C THR A 234 20.03 -41.97 15.57
N ALA A 235 18.94 -41.66 14.87
CA ALA A 235 18.85 -41.87 13.41
C ALA A 235 19.94 -41.10 12.66
N THR A 236 20.23 -39.86 13.10
CA THR A 236 21.28 -39.03 12.51
C THR A 236 22.68 -39.63 12.75
N VAL A 237 22.97 -40.08 13.97
CA VAL A 237 24.24 -40.74 14.32
C VAL A 237 24.40 -42.06 13.57
N THR A 238 23.35 -42.87 13.45
CA THR A 238 23.37 -44.11 12.66
C THR A 238 23.63 -43.83 11.18
N ALA A 239 22.99 -42.82 10.59
CA ALA A 239 23.24 -42.43 9.21
C ALA A 239 24.69 -41.98 8.99
N GLN A 240 25.22 -41.14 9.90
CA GLN A 240 26.63 -40.72 9.87
C GLN A 240 27.59 -41.91 10.01
N HIS A 241 27.30 -42.86 10.90
CA HIS A 241 28.10 -44.06 11.07
C HIS A 241 28.12 -44.93 9.80
N THR A 242 26.96 -45.15 9.18
CA THR A 242 26.84 -45.90 7.92
C THR A 242 27.59 -45.20 6.78
N GLU A 243 27.48 -43.88 6.66
CA GLU A 243 28.23 -43.12 5.64
C GLU A 243 29.74 -43.23 5.86
N LEU A 244 30.21 -43.07 7.10
CA LEU A 244 31.64 -43.21 7.42
C LEU A 244 32.16 -44.62 7.15
N LYS A 245 31.38 -45.65 7.47
CA LYS A 245 31.70 -47.05 7.18
C LYS A 245 31.81 -47.30 5.67
N THR A 246 30.81 -46.85 4.90
CA THR A 246 30.76 -47.01 3.44
C THR A 246 31.98 -46.35 2.79
N ARG A 247 32.32 -45.11 3.16
CA ARG A 247 33.51 -44.41 2.65
C ARG A 247 34.80 -45.15 2.99
N ARG A 248 34.92 -45.68 4.22
CA ARG A 248 36.10 -46.47 4.61
C ARG A 248 36.24 -47.71 3.74
N GLU A 249 35.13 -48.39 3.44
CA GLU A 249 35.12 -49.57 2.57
C GLU A 249 35.48 -49.22 1.12
N GLU A 250 34.96 -48.11 0.58
CA GLU A 250 35.31 -47.61 -0.77
C GLU A 250 36.81 -47.29 -0.89
N ILE A 251 37.38 -46.60 0.10
CA ILE A 251 38.81 -46.30 0.14
C ILE A 251 39.63 -47.60 0.20
N ALA A 252 39.20 -48.57 1.03
CA ALA A 252 39.89 -49.86 1.17
C ALA A 252 39.83 -50.67 -0.13
N LYS A 253 38.68 -50.70 -0.80
CA LYS A 253 38.48 -51.38 -2.10
C LYS A 253 39.36 -50.77 -3.20
N ALA A 254 39.34 -49.45 -3.35
CA ALA A 254 40.20 -48.74 -4.31
C ALA A 254 41.69 -49.05 -4.07
N ARG A 255 42.11 -49.08 -2.80
CA ARG A 255 43.49 -49.46 -2.44
C ARG A 255 43.81 -50.91 -2.79
N GLN A 256 42.91 -51.86 -2.51
CA GLN A 256 43.11 -53.28 -2.82
C GLN A 256 43.12 -53.57 -4.32
N ALA A 257 42.39 -52.78 -5.11
CA ALA A 257 42.38 -52.84 -6.56
C ALA A 257 43.62 -52.20 -7.23
N GLY A 258 44.52 -51.57 -6.46
CA GLY A 258 45.68 -50.85 -6.99
C GLY A 258 45.37 -49.44 -7.53
N GLU A 259 44.15 -48.95 -7.35
CA GLU A 259 43.68 -47.63 -7.80
C GLU A 259 44.07 -46.52 -6.80
N TYR A 260 45.36 -46.33 -6.57
CA TYR A 260 45.87 -45.43 -5.52
C TYR A 260 45.45 -43.97 -5.69
N ALA A 261 45.33 -43.48 -6.93
CA ALA A 261 44.85 -42.12 -7.21
C ALA A 261 43.39 -41.93 -6.75
N LEU A 262 42.52 -42.92 -7.02
CA LEU A 262 41.13 -42.90 -6.56
C LEU A 262 41.05 -42.99 -5.03
N ALA A 263 41.83 -43.89 -4.42
CA ALA A 263 41.89 -44.02 -2.97
C ALA A 263 42.33 -42.70 -2.29
N TYR A 264 43.30 -42.00 -2.87
CA TYR A 264 43.78 -40.70 -2.38
C TYR A 264 42.71 -39.61 -2.52
N TRP A 265 42.03 -39.53 -3.67
CA TRP A 265 40.91 -38.60 -3.87
C TRP A 265 39.76 -38.86 -2.89
N LEU A 266 39.35 -40.12 -2.71
CA LEU A 266 38.31 -40.52 -1.76
C LEU A 266 38.68 -40.12 -0.33
N LEU A 267 39.94 -40.29 0.06
CA LEU A 267 40.45 -39.86 1.37
C LEU A 267 40.35 -38.33 1.55
N GLY A 268 40.76 -37.56 0.55
CA GLY A 268 40.65 -36.09 0.55
C GLY A 268 39.19 -35.61 0.62
N SER A 269 38.30 -36.23 -0.14
CA SER A 269 36.87 -35.93 -0.12
C SER A 269 36.22 -36.28 1.23
N ALA A 270 36.64 -37.39 1.86
CA ALA A 270 36.16 -37.79 3.17
C ALA A 270 36.62 -36.80 4.26
N ALA A 271 37.84 -36.25 4.16
CA ALA A 271 38.32 -35.23 5.08
C ALA A 271 37.53 -33.91 4.96
N ALA A 272 37.18 -33.49 3.74
CA ALA A 272 36.32 -32.34 3.51
C ALA A 272 34.89 -32.56 4.06
N ARG A 273 34.30 -33.74 3.80
CA ARG A 273 32.99 -34.13 4.33
C ARG A 273 32.99 -34.23 5.87
N ARG A 274 34.10 -34.69 6.47
CA ARG A 274 34.25 -34.73 7.93
C ARG A 274 34.14 -33.35 8.57
N LYS A 275 34.63 -32.30 7.89
CA LYS A 275 34.44 -30.91 8.33
C LYS A 275 32.96 -30.49 8.27
N SER A 276 32.21 -30.90 7.25
CA SER A 276 30.77 -30.62 7.16
C SER A 276 29.91 -31.32 8.23
N PHE A 277 30.39 -32.40 8.85
CA PHE A 277 29.72 -32.98 10.03
C PHE A 277 29.90 -32.13 11.30
N GLY A 278 30.82 -31.16 11.32
CA GLY A 278 31.00 -30.22 12.42
C GLY A 278 29.80 -29.28 12.63
N ASP A 279 29.01 -29.04 11.57
CA ASP A 279 27.77 -28.27 11.61
C ASP A 279 26.53 -29.14 11.88
N GLY A 280 26.69 -30.47 11.95
CA GLY A 280 25.64 -31.42 12.31
C GLY A 280 25.33 -31.41 13.82
N PRO A 281 24.28 -32.12 14.28
CA PRO A 281 23.99 -32.22 15.71
C PRO A 281 25.22 -32.79 16.41
N ARG A 282 25.77 -32.01 17.35
CA ARG A 282 26.99 -32.38 18.09
C ARG A 282 26.80 -33.78 18.66
N LEU A 283 27.71 -34.69 18.33
CA LEU A 283 27.83 -35.97 19.02
C LEU A 283 27.96 -35.67 20.52
N ILE A 284 26.89 -35.94 21.26
CA ILE A 284 26.91 -35.86 22.72
C ILE A 284 27.14 -37.27 23.29
N PRO A 285 27.86 -37.39 24.41
CA PRO A 285 27.91 -38.63 25.16
C PRO A 285 26.49 -39.14 25.48
N PRO A 286 26.23 -40.46 25.44
CA PRO A 286 24.91 -41.01 25.74
C PRO A 286 24.34 -40.57 27.10
N LYS A 287 25.21 -40.42 28.10
CA LYS A 287 24.85 -39.94 29.44
C LYS A 287 24.29 -38.51 29.47
N ASP A 288 24.58 -37.70 28.45
CA ASP A 288 24.15 -36.30 28.37
C ASP A 288 22.84 -36.15 27.56
N LEU A 289 22.37 -37.21 26.88
CA LEU A 289 21.16 -37.16 26.05
C LEU A 289 19.88 -37.00 26.87
N GLU A 290 19.74 -37.78 27.95
CA GLU A 290 18.57 -37.73 28.81
C GLU A 290 18.38 -36.34 29.45
N PRO A 291 19.41 -35.71 30.06
CA PRO A 291 19.32 -34.32 30.51
C PRO A 291 18.92 -33.35 29.40
N LYS A 292 19.47 -33.47 28.19
CA LYS A 292 19.15 -32.57 27.06
C LYS A 292 17.71 -32.71 26.56
N LEU A 293 17.19 -33.93 26.54
CA LEU A 293 15.79 -34.18 26.21
C LEU A 293 14.87 -33.59 27.28
N LEU A 294 15.21 -33.78 28.56
CA LEU A 294 14.45 -33.21 29.67
C LEU A 294 14.44 -31.68 29.64
N ASP A 295 15.60 -31.05 29.42
CA ASP A 295 15.73 -29.60 29.24
C ASP A 295 14.86 -29.10 28.07
N ALA A 296 14.87 -29.81 26.94
CA ALA A 296 14.11 -29.43 25.75
C ALA A 296 12.59 -29.56 25.95
N VAL A 297 12.14 -30.63 26.64
CA VAL A 297 10.73 -30.82 26.99
C VAL A 297 10.27 -29.73 27.96
N THR A 298 11.07 -29.44 29.00
CA THR A 298 10.77 -28.39 29.98
C THR A 298 10.68 -27.02 29.30
N ALA A 299 11.66 -26.67 28.46
CA ALA A 299 11.67 -25.42 27.72
C ALA A 299 10.50 -25.29 26.73
N LEU A 300 10.01 -26.40 26.16
CA LEU A 300 8.81 -26.41 25.32
C LEU A 300 7.55 -26.17 26.17
N ALA A 301 7.41 -26.85 27.30
CA ALA A 301 6.28 -26.68 28.22
C ALA A 301 6.20 -25.24 28.74
N ASP A 302 7.33 -24.64 29.15
CA ASP A 302 7.40 -23.25 29.58
C ASP A 302 7.00 -22.28 28.46
N ALA A 303 7.44 -22.53 27.23
CA ALA A 303 7.07 -21.71 26.08
C ALA A 303 5.57 -21.83 25.74
N GLN A 304 4.99 -23.02 25.85
CA GLN A 304 3.56 -23.25 25.65
C GLN A 304 2.72 -22.55 26.73
N LYS A 305 3.11 -22.66 28.00
CA LYS A 305 2.46 -21.93 29.10
C LYS A 305 2.49 -20.42 28.85
N ALA A 306 3.66 -19.87 28.51
CA ALA A 306 3.79 -18.45 28.20
C ALA A 306 2.93 -18.01 27.00
N LEU A 307 2.77 -18.88 25.99
CA LEU A 307 1.88 -18.62 24.85
C LEU A 307 0.41 -18.55 25.31
N THR A 308 -0.06 -19.51 26.11
CA THR A 308 -1.42 -19.51 26.66
C THR A 308 -1.71 -18.26 27.49
N ASP A 309 -0.76 -17.84 28.33
CA ASP A 309 -0.87 -16.60 29.11
C ASP A 309 -0.99 -15.37 28.20
N ALA A 310 -0.21 -15.33 27.10
CA ALA A 310 -0.26 -14.24 26.13
C ALA A 310 -1.54 -14.23 25.29
N GLU A 311 -2.08 -15.40 24.94
CA GLU A 311 -3.37 -15.53 24.26
C GLU A 311 -4.52 -15.03 25.15
N THR A 312 -4.49 -15.40 26.44
CA THR A 312 -5.44 -14.89 27.44
C THR A 312 -5.33 -13.37 27.56
N ALA A 313 -4.11 -12.82 27.64
CA ALA A 313 -3.90 -11.38 27.71
C ALA A 313 -4.41 -10.65 26.45
N ALA A 314 -4.20 -11.21 25.26
CA ALA A 314 -4.72 -10.65 24.00
C ALA A 314 -6.25 -10.70 23.95
N ALA A 315 -6.88 -11.78 24.43
CA ALA A 315 -8.33 -11.90 24.52
C ALA A 315 -8.92 -10.84 25.47
N THR A 316 -8.31 -10.65 26.66
CA THR A 316 -8.71 -9.60 27.60
C THR A 316 -8.54 -8.21 26.98
N ALA A 317 -7.40 -7.92 26.34
CA ALA A 317 -7.17 -6.62 25.68
C ALA A 317 -8.18 -6.34 24.55
N LYS A 318 -8.61 -7.39 23.82
CA LYS A 318 -9.65 -7.28 22.80
C LYS A 318 -11.01 -6.95 23.42
N ALA A 319 -11.35 -7.60 24.53
CA ALA A 319 -12.57 -7.29 25.29
C ALA A 319 -12.55 -5.85 25.83
N ASP A 320 -11.40 -5.39 26.35
CA ASP A 320 -11.22 -4.03 26.84
C ASP A 320 -11.39 -2.98 25.73
N LEU A 321 -10.85 -3.25 24.52
CA LEU A 321 -11.04 -2.36 23.37
C LEU A 321 -12.52 -2.32 22.94
N ALA A 322 -13.20 -3.46 22.91
CA ALA A 322 -14.63 -3.52 22.59
C ALA A 322 -15.47 -2.74 23.62
N ALA A 323 -15.19 -2.91 24.92
CA ALA A 323 -15.86 -2.19 25.99
C ALA A 323 -15.60 -0.67 25.93
N ALA A 324 -14.35 -0.26 25.66
CA ALA A 324 -13.99 1.15 25.50
C ALA A 324 -14.69 1.79 24.30
N THR A 325 -14.73 1.08 23.17
CA THR A 325 -15.41 1.52 21.94
C THR A 325 -16.91 1.67 22.17
N LYS A 326 -17.56 0.66 22.77
CA LYS A 326 -18.98 0.73 23.14
C LYS A 326 -19.28 1.92 24.07
N ALA A 327 -18.44 2.18 25.06
CA ALA A 327 -18.61 3.33 25.96
C ALA A 327 -18.48 4.67 25.23
N ARG A 328 -17.52 4.79 24.31
CA ARG A 328 -17.33 5.98 23.46
C ARG A 328 -18.54 6.19 22.54
N ASP A 329 -18.99 5.14 21.86
CA ASP A 329 -20.07 5.24 20.87
C ASP A 329 -21.41 5.52 21.56
N LYS A 330 -21.67 4.89 22.72
CA LYS A 330 -22.82 5.24 23.58
C LYS A 330 -22.79 6.71 23.99
N HIS A 331 -21.64 7.22 24.45
CA HIS A 331 -21.51 8.63 24.78
C HIS A 331 -21.74 9.53 23.56
N ARG A 332 -21.24 9.18 22.36
CA ARG A 332 -21.48 9.96 21.15
C ARG A 332 -22.97 10.01 20.78
N ALA A 333 -23.67 8.88 20.87
CA ALA A 333 -25.09 8.79 20.58
C ALA A 333 -25.96 9.58 21.57
N GLU A 334 -25.60 9.59 22.86
CA GLU A 334 -26.46 10.14 23.92
C GLU A 334 -26.07 11.56 24.37
N SER A 335 -24.79 11.94 24.27
CA SER A 335 -24.26 13.14 24.94
C SER A 335 -24.81 14.45 24.39
N GLU A 336 -25.19 14.51 23.11
CA GLU A 336 -25.77 15.72 22.54
C GLU A 336 -27.21 15.94 23.03
N ALA A 337 -28.02 14.87 23.05
CA ALA A 337 -29.37 14.94 23.59
C ALA A 337 -29.36 15.28 25.09
N GLN A 338 -28.44 14.66 25.85
CA GLN A 338 -28.24 14.97 27.28
C GLN A 338 -27.79 16.41 27.49
N LEU A 339 -26.82 16.91 26.70
CA LEU A 339 -26.37 18.29 26.80
C LEU A 339 -27.52 19.26 26.49
N ARG A 340 -28.29 19.04 25.42
CA ARG A 340 -29.46 19.88 25.09
C ARG A 340 -30.47 19.92 26.24
N GLU A 341 -30.72 18.78 26.88
CA GLU A 341 -31.63 18.73 28.03
C GLU A 341 -31.08 19.47 29.25
N SER A 342 -29.81 19.24 29.61
CA SER A 342 -29.16 19.97 30.70
C SER A 342 -29.15 21.49 30.47
N LEU A 343 -28.95 21.93 29.23
CA LEU A 343 -28.97 23.35 28.86
C LEU A 343 -30.38 23.95 28.97
N ARG A 344 -31.44 23.23 28.58
CA ARG A 344 -32.83 23.69 28.76
C ARG A 344 -33.16 23.88 30.24
N THR A 345 -32.81 22.91 31.07
CA THR A 345 -33.05 22.98 32.52
C THR A 345 -32.28 24.15 33.14
N ALA A 346 -31.01 24.33 32.77
CA ALA A 346 -30.20 25.46 33.25
C ALA A 346 -30.81 26.81 32.85
N GLY A 347 -31.31 26.95 31.62
CA GLY A 347 -31.97 28.17 31.14
C GLY A 347 -33.27 28.50 31.88
N THR A 348 -34.10 27.50 32.19
CA THR A 348 -35.37 27.72 32.92
C THR A 348 -35.20 28.19 34.37
N HIS A 349 -34.11 27.79 35.04
CA HIS A 349 -33.85 28.24 36.41
C HIS A 349 -33.35 29.68 36.48
N ALA A 350 -32.59 30.14 35.46
CA ALA A 350 -32.14 31.53 35.38
C ALA A 350 -33.30 32.51 35.22
N THR A 351 -34.30 32.20 34.39
CA THR A 351 -35.45 33.10 34.13
C THR A 351 -36.46 33.18 35.27
N THR A 352 -36.50 32.19 36.17
CA THR A 352 -37.49 32.14 37.26
C THR A 352 -36.99 32.81 38.54
N GLY A 353 -35.67 32.99 38.69
CA GLY A 353 -35.04 33.62 39.85
C GLY A 353 -35.25 35.14 39.95
N GLU A 354 -35.42 35.84 38.83
CA GLU A 354 -35.67 37.29 38.80
C GLU A 354 -37.13 37.68 39.04
N SER A 355 -38.08 36.75 39.04
CA SER A 355 -39.51 37.07 39.23
C SER A 355 -39.95 37.08 40.71
N ASN A 356 -39.06 36.78 41.66
CA ASN A 356 -39.36 36.69 43.10
C ASN A 356 -38.52 37.64 43.98
N ALA A 357 -37.82 38.62 43.39
CA ALA A 357 -37.15 39.72 44.07
C ALA A 357 -37.86 41.04 43.73
#